data_AF-A0A6P0SZS4-F1
#
_entry.id   AF-A0A6P0SZS4-F1
#
_cell.length_a   1.000
_cell.length_b   1.000
_cell.length_c   1.000
_cell.angle_alpha   90.00
_cell.angle_beta   90.00
_cell.angle_gamma   90.00
#
_symmetry.space_group_name_H-M   'P 1'
#
loop_
_entity.id
_entity.type
_entity.pdbx_description
1 polymer ?
#
loop_
_entity_poly.entity_id
_entity_poly.type
_entity_poly.pdbx_seq_one_letter_code
_entity_poly.pdbx_strand_id
1 'polypeptide(L)'
;MVNNCPNPYLIGSVIDDPDKFFGRESLFRFIADNLWQRVKVILLHGQRRIGKSSVLEQIPHKVAKDQFIFVNFDLHSYINKPLSRILHDLAQDISDQLVDYFGLDPDHLTLPSEYELATDKAIFSN
;
A
#
# COMPACT_ATOMS: atom_id res chain seq x y z
N MET A 1 -36.70 -8.34 -15.64
CA MET A 1 -35.35 -8.93 -15.50
C MET A 1 -34.77 -8.36 -14.22
N VAL A 2 -34.77 -9.13 -13.13
CA VAL A 2 -34.15 -8.68 -11.87
C VAL A 2 -32.64 -8.82 -12.06
N ASN A 3 -31.94 -7.70 -12.20
CA ASN A 3 -30.49 -7.69 -12.23
C ASN A 3 -30.01 -8.16 -10.85
N ASN A 4 -29.66 -9.44 -10.77
CA ASN A 4 -29.11 -10.03 -9.56
C ASN A 4 -27.69 -9.49 -9.39
N CYS A 5 -27.54 -8.37 -8.68
CA CYS A 5 -26.23 -7.86 -8.29
C CYS A 5 -25.74 -8.72 -7.11
N PRO A 6 -24.77 -9.62 -7.29
CA PRO A 6 -24.26 -10.40 -6.17
C PRO A 6 -23.65 -9.45 -5.13
N ASN A 7 -23.79 -9.80 -3.85
CA ASN A 7 -23.15 -9.08 -2.78
C ASN A 7 -21.63 -9.05 -3.04
N PRO A 8 -21.00 -7.86 -3.17
CA PRO A 8 -19.56 -7.78 -3.48
C PRO A 8 -18.68 -8.25 -2.32
N TYR A 9 -19.22 -8.35 -1.11
CA TYR A 9 -18.51 -8.84 0.08
C TYR A 9 -18.43 -10.38 0.11
N LEU A 10 -17.86 -10.97 -0.94
CA LEU A 10 -17.58 -12.39 -1.01
C LEU A 10 -16.36 -12.74 -0.15
N ILE A 11 -16.43 -13.86 0.56
CA ILE A 11 -15.33 -14.33 1.41
C ILE A 11 -14.13 -14.66 0.53
N GLY A 12 -12.98 -14.06 0.85
CA GLY A 12 -11.68 -14.44 0.28
C GLY A 12 -11.18 -13.54 -0.85
N SER A 13 -12.00 -12.62 -1.36
CA SER A 13 -11.57 -11.65 -2.38
C SER A 13 -11.47 -10.25 -1.77
N VAL A 14 -10.41 -9.54 -2.16
CA VAL A 14 -10.32 -8.09 -1.97
C VAL A 14 -11.34 -7.43 -2.91
N ILE A 15 -11.96 -6.33 -2.48
CA ILE A 15 -12.82 -5.54 -3.37
C ILE A 15 -11.92 -4.49 -4.00
N ASP A 16 -11.58 -4.72 -5.25
CA ASP A 16 -10.75 -3.85 -6.10
C ASP A 16 -11.59 -2.80 -6.84
N ASP A 17 -12.82 -3.16 -7.23
CA ASP A 17 -13.76 -2.27 -7.89
C ASP A 17 -14.31 -1.19 -6.92
N PRO A 18 -13.97 0.10 -7.13
CA PRO A 18 -14.38 1.17 -6.23
C PRO A 18 -15.89 1.44 -6.20
N ASP A 19 -16.62 1.02 -7.24
CA ASP A 19 -18.08 1.19 -7.34
C ASP A 19 -18.83 0.08 -6.60
N LYS A 20 -18.13 -1.00 -6.24
CA LYS A 20 -18.64 -2.10 -5.42
C LYS A 20 -18.21 -2.02 -3.96
N PHE A 21 -17.42 -1.01 -3.59
CA PHE A 21 -17.03 -0.75 -2.21
C PHE A 21 -17.97 0.26 -1.56
N PHE A 22 -18.76 -0.20 -0.58
CA PHE A 22 -19.82 0.59 0.04
C PHE A 22 -19.53 0.93 1.50
N GLY A 23 -19.78 2.19 1.90
CA GLY A 23 -19.61 2.64 3.27
C GLY A 23 -18.16 2.99 3.62
N ARG A 24 -17.89 3.12 4.92
CA ARG A 24 -16.56 3.45 5.51
C ARG A 24 -16.04 4.84 5.13
N GLU A 25 -16.92 5.75 4.71
CA GLU A 25 -16.55 7.12 4.35
C GLU A 25 -15.90 7.85 5.52
N SER A 26 -16.34 7.60 6.76
CA SER A 26 -15.71 8.15 7.96
C SER A 26 -14.28 7.65 8.16
N LEU A 27 -13.99 6.39 7.79
CA LEU A 27 -12.64 5.82 7.85
C LEU A 27 -11.72 6.43 6.78
N PHE A 28 -12.22 6.62 5.56
CA PHE A 28 -11.43 7.29 4.51
C PHE A 28 -11.17 8.76 4.84
N ARG A 29 -12.13 9.47 5.43
CA ARG A 29 -11.92 10.84 5.96
C ARG A 29 -10.85 10.85 7.04
N PHE A 30 -10.92 9.91 8.00
CA PHE A 30 -9.89 9.75 9.02
C PHE A 30 -8.51 9.52 8.40
N ILE A 31 -8.38 8.63 7.42
CA ILE A 31 -7.10 8.37 6.73
C ILE A 31 -6.61 9.65 6.01
N ALA A 32 -7.48 10.32 5.27
CA ALA A 32 -7.15 11.56 4.56
C ALA A 32 -6.63 12.65 5.50
N ASP A 33 -7.33 12.89 6.62
CA ASP A 33 -6.97 13.88 7.62
C ASP A 33 -5.59 13.59 8.24
N ASN A 34 -5.31 12.32 8.55
CA ASN A 34 -4.01 11.90 9.08
C ASN A 34 -2.88 12.09 8.04
N LEU A 35 -3.13 11.77 6.78
CA LEU A 35 -2.15 11.98 5.70
C LEU A 35 -1.84 13.47 5.51
N TRP A 36 -2.85 14.34 5.51
CA TRP A 36 -2.65 15.79 5.45
C TRP A 36 -1.87 16.34 6.65
N GLN A 37 -2.08 15.77 7.83
CA GLN A 37 -1.32 16.09 9.04
C GLN A 37 0.09 15.46 9.07
N ARG A 38 0.49 14.75 8.00
CA ARG A 38 1.78 14.04 7.90
C ARG A 38 2.01 13.04 9.02
N VAL A 39 0.93 12.40 9.49
CA VAL A 39 1.03 11.31 10.46
C VAL A 39 1.78 10.15 9.82
N LYS A 40 2.86 9.72 10.48
CA LYS A 40 3.78 8.70 9.94
C LYS A 40 3.25 7.28 10.02
N VAL A 41 2.38 6.99 11.00
CA VAL A 41 1.88 5.65 11.28
C VAL A 41 0.40 5.69 11.58
N ILE A 42 -0.39 4.94 10.81
CA ILE A 42 -1.82 4.75 11.01
C ILE A 42 -2.08 3.26 11.22
N LEU A 43 -2.65 2.89 12.37
CA LEU A 43 -2.96 1.50 12.69
C LEU A 43 -4.41 1.18 12.35
N LEU A 44 -4.63 0.37 11.31
CA LEU A 44 -5.94 -0.20 10.98
C LEU A 44 -6.08 -1.61 11.56
N HIS A 45 -6.82 -1.75 12.67
CA HIS A 45 -7.00 -3.04 13.35
C HIS A 45 -8.48 -3.49 13.36
N GLY A 46 -8.69 -4.79 13.57
CA GLY A 46 -10.03 -5.38 13.63
C GLY A 46 -10.02 -6.88 13.33
N GLN A 47 -11.19 -7.53 13.44
CA GLN A 47 -11.35 -8.98 13.27
C GLN A 47 -10.90 -9.50 11.89
N ARG A 48 -10.58 -10.80 11.79
CA ARG A 48 -10.28 -11.46 10.51
C ARG A 48 -11.51 -11.38 9.60
N ARG A 49 -11.30 -11.09 8.31
CA ARG A 49 -12.36 -10.93 7.28
C ARG A 49 -13.30 -9.73 7.46
N ILE A 50 -12.92 -8.70 8.23
CA ILE A 50 -13.69 -7.44 8.33
C ILE A 50 -13.48 -6.47 7.14
N GLY A 51 -12.70 -6.86 6.14
CA GLY A 51 -12.45 -6.06 4.93
C GLY A 51 -11.26 -5.10 4.99
N LYS A 52 -10.27 -5.33 5.88
CA LYS A 52 -9.09 -4.46 5.99
C LYS A 52 -8.28 -4.34 4.69
N SER A 53 -7.99 -5.47 4.03
CA SER A 53 -7.28 -5.47 2.74
C SER A 53 -8.08 -4.73 1.67
N SER A 54 -9.41 -4.91 1.63
CA SER A 54 -10.28 -4.14 0.74
C SER A 54 -10.28 -2.65 1.04
N VAL A 55 -10.20 -2.24 2.31
CA VAL A 55 -10.03 -0.81 2.65
C VAL A 55 -8.70 -0.29 2.11
N LEU A 56 -7.59 -1.00 2.34
CA LEU A 56 -6.26 -0.60 1.86
C LEU A 56 -6.23 -0.42 0.34
N GLU A 57 -6.80 -1.38 -0.41
CA GLU A 57 -6.90 -1.33 -1.87
C GLU A 57 -7.69 -0.12 -2.37
N GLN A 58 -8.66 0.34 -1.59
CA GLN A 58 -9.51 1.48 -1.96
C GLN A 58 -8.95 2.84 -1.55
N ILE A 59 -7.87 2.90 -0.74
CA ILE A 59 -7.26 4.18 -0.34
C ILE A 59 -6.88 5.04 -1.56
N PRO A 60 -6.13 4.53 -2.57
CA PRO A 60 -5.78 5.31 -3.75
C PRO A 60 -7.02 5.80 -4.52
N HIS A 61 -8.12 5.06 -4.48
CA HIS A 61 -9.35 5.42 -5.20
C HIS A 61 -10.23 6.43 -4.48
N LYS A 62 -10.09 6.58 -3.15
CA LYS A 62 -10.97 7.38 -2.30
C LYS A 62 -10.25 8.51 -1.55
N VAL A 63 -8.92 8.55 -1.55
CA VAL A 63 -8.11 9.51 -0.77
C VAL A 63 -7.04 10.17 -1.64
N ALA A 64 -7.04 11.51 -1.65
CA ALA A 64 -5.92 12.39 -2.04
C ALA A 64 -5.09 11.94 -3.27
N LYS A 65 -5.78 11.58 -4.36
CA LYS A 65 -5.23 10.99 -5.60
C LYS A 65 -4.03 11.72 -6.21
N ASP A 66 -4.00 13.04 -6.09
CA ASP A 66 -3.02 13.87 -6.79
C ASP A 66 -1.88 14.37 -5.88
N GLN A 67 -1.87 13.94 -4.61
CA GLN A 67 -0.92 14.42 -3.61
C GLN A 67 0.00 13.33 -3.07
N PHE A 68 -0.38 12.06 -3.23
CA PHE A 68 0.33 10.92 -2.69
C PHE A 68 0.46 9.83 -3.73
N ILE A 69 1.60 9.15 -3.68
CA ILE A 69 1.82 7.90 -4.40
C ILE A 69 1.70 6.78 -3.36
N PHE A 70 0.79 5.86 -3.61
CA PHE A 70 0.51 4.74 -2.70
C PHE A 70 1.25 3.50 -3.18
N VAL A 71 2.02 2.90 -2.29
CA VAL A 71 2.77 1.66 -2.54
C VAL A 71 2.18 0.58 -1.63
N ASN A 72 1.66 -0.49 -2.22
CA ASN A 72 1.13 -1.62 -1.47
C ASN A 72 2.25 -2.62 -1.19
N PHE A 73 2.44 -3.03 0.07
CA PHE A 73 3.51 -3.93 0.47
C PHE A 73 3.00 -4.98 1.47
N ASP A 74 2.95 -6.25 1.05
CA ASP A 74 2.47 -7.35 1.90
C ASP A 74 3.61 -8.04 2.64
N LEU A 75 3.64 -7.88 3.97
CA LEU A 75 4.64 -8.51 4.83
C LEU A 75 4.43 -10.01 5.05
N HIS A 76 3.28 -10.58 4.68
CA HIS A 76 2.97 -11.99 4.94
C HIS A 76 3.95 -12.95 4.26
N SER A 77 4.45 -12.62 3.06
CA SER A 77 5.44 -13.42 2.34
C SER A 77 6.86 -13.38 2.94
N TYR A 78 7.08 -12.62 4.01
CA TYR A 78 8.40 -12.32 4.57
C TYR A 78 8.69 -12.95 5.94
N ILE A 79 7.82 -13.85 6.44
CA ILE A 79 7.87 -14.43 7.80
C ILE A 79 9.26 -14.98 8.20
N ASN A 80 10.09 -15.40 7.24
CA ASN A 80 11.45 -15.91 7.50
C ASN A 80 12.55 -15.22 6.68
N LYS A 81 12.29 -14.04 6.12
CA LYS A 81 13.28 -13.31 5.32
C LYS A 81 14.06 -12.32 6.20
N PRO A 82 15.35 -12.06 5.91
CA PRO A 82 16.12 -11.07 6.65
C PRO A 82 15.58 -9.66 6.39
N LEU A 83 15.81 -8.75 7.33
CA LEU A 83 15.37 -7.35 7.20
C LEU A 83 15.93 -6.68 5.94
N SER A 84 17.18 -6.96 5.57
CA SER A 84 17.81 -6.48 4.34
C SER A 84 16.98 -6.82 3.10
N ARG A 85 16.46 -8.05 3.03
CA ARG A 85 15.60 -8.50 1.94
C ARG A 85 14.27 -7.76 1.92
N ILE A 86 13.65 -7.58 3.09
CA ILE A 86 12.38 -6.84 3.21
C ILE A 86 12.57 -5.39 2.75
N LEU A 87 13.65 -4.73 3.18
CA LEU A 87 13.95 -3.35 2.82
C LEU A 87 14.32 -3.20 1.34
N HIS A 88 15.06 -4.15 0.78
CA HIS A 88 15.37 -4.18 -0.65
C HIS A 88 14.10 -4.30 -1.48
N ASP A 89 13.25 -5.29 -1.18
CA ASP A 89 12.01 -5.50 -1.92
C ASP A 89 11.03 -4.32 -1.74
N LEU A 90 10.98 -3.69 -0.54
CA LEU A 90 10.21 -2.46 -0.33
C LEU A 90 10.75 -1.28 -1.16
N ALA A 91 12.06 -1.11 -1.23
CA ALA A 91 12.69 -0.06 -2.03
C ALA A 91 12.43 -0.27 -3.52
N GLN A 92 12.43 -1.53 -3.98
CA GLN A 92 12.07 -1.89 -5.34
C GLN A 92 10.62 -1.54 -5.66
N ASP A 93 9.66 -1.97 -4.81
CA ASP A 93 8.24 -1.67 -5.03
C ASP A 93 7.95 -0.15 -5.02
N ILE A 94 8.67 0.61 -4.18
CA ILE A 94 8.60 2.08 -4.22
C ILE A 94 9.16 2.62 -5.54
N SER A 95 10.33 2.16 -5.97
CA SER A 95 10.98 2.61 -7.20
C SER A 95 10.12 2.33 -8.42
N ASP A 96 9.61 1.10 -8.55
CA ASP A 96 8.76 0.68 -9.66
C ASP A 96 7.51 1.56 -9.74
N GLN A 97 6.86 1.82 -8.60
CA GLN A 97 5.69 2.69 -8.54
C GLN A 97 6.01 4.13 -8.94
N LEU A 98 7.18 4.67 -8.58
CA LEU A 98 7.61 6.01 -8.96
C LEU A 98 7.93 6.10 -10.45
N VAL A 99 8.63 5.10 -11.00
CA VAL A 99 8.97 5.01 -12.42
C VAL A 99 7.70 4.97 -13.26
N ASP A 100 6.75 4.12 -12.90
CA ASP A 100 5.46 4.00 -13.59
C ASP A 100 4.64 5.30 -13.49
N TYR A 101 4.59 5.91 -12.32
CA TYR A 101 3.78 7.13 -12.10
C TYR A 101 4.33 8.34 -12.86
N PHE A 102 5.66 8.52 -12.89
CA PHE A 102 6.30 9.67 -13.54
C PHE A 102 6.74 9.40 -14.99
N GLY A 103 6.64 8.16 -15.48
CA GLY A 103 7.13 7.77 -16.80
C GLY A 103 8.65 7.91 -16.93
N LEU A 104 9.38 7.52 -15.88
CA LEU A 104 10.85 7.60 -15.85
C LEU A 104 11.49 6.41 -16.57
N ASP A 105 12.79 6.51 -16.81
CA ASP A 105 13.59 5.35 -17.20
C ASP A 105 13.71 4.37 -16.01
N PRO A 106 13.59 3.05 -16.21
CA PRO A 106 13.83 2.06 -15.16
C PRO A 106 15.15 2.25 -14.38
N ASP A 107 16.18 2.77 -15.04
CA ASP A 107 17.50 2.98 -14.42
C ASP A 107 17.65 4.37 -13.76
N HIS A 108 16.56 5.14 -13.63
CA HIS A 108 16.59 6.49 -13.07
C HIS A 108 16.89 6.51 -11.56
N LEU A 109 16.60 5.41 -10.84
CA LEU A 109 16.81 5.28 -9.40
C LEU A 109 17.77 4.13 -9.12
N THR A 110 18.94 4.44 -8.59
CA THR A 110 19.89 3.42 -8.13
C THR A 110 19.54 3.00 -6.71
N LEU A 111 19.02 1.78 -6.55
CA LEU A 111 18.70 1.21 -5.25
C LEU A 111 19.93 0.54 -4.62
N PRO A 112 20.09 0.62 -3.29
CA PRO A 112 21.11 -0.14 -2.60
C PRO A 112 20.80 -1.64 -2.68
N SER A 113 21.83 -2.44 -2.92
CA SER A 113 21.73 -3.89 -2.93
C SER A 113 21.35 -4.46 -1.56
N GLU A 114 20.83 -5.69 -1.53
CA GLU A 114 20.54 -6.38 -0.27
C GLU A 114 21.78 -6.51 0.63
N TYR A 115 22.97 -6.70 0.03
CA TYR A 115 24.23 -6.77 0.77
C TYR A 115 24.60 -5.44 1.43
N GLU A 116 24.47 -4.34 0.70
CA GLU A 116 24.70 -2.99 1.23
C GLU A 116 23.73 -2.68 2.37
N LEU A 117 22.45 -2.97 2.19
CA LEU A 117 21.42 -2.82 3.24
C LEU A 117 21.71 -3.68 4.49
N ALA A 118 22.40 -4.81 4.34
CA ALA A 118 22.78 -5.67 5.45
C ALA A 118 24.04 -5.21 6.20
N THR A 119 24.95 -4.50 5.52
CA THR A 119 26.32 -4.27 6.02
C THR A 119 26.62 -2.80 6.28
N ASP A 120 26.08 -1.89 5.48
CA ASP A 120 26.33 -0.46 5.59
C ASP A 120 25.20 0.26 6.31
N LYS A 121 25.45 0.58 7.59
CA LYS A 121 24.51 1.35 8.42
C LYS A 121 24.44 2.83 8.03
N ALA A 122 25.40 3.35 7.28
CA ALA A 122 25.41 4.74 6.84
C ALA A 122 24.25 5.04 5.88
N ILE A 123 23.74 4.04 5.17
CA ILE A 123 22.61 4.16 4.24
C ILE A 123 21.36 4.77 4.90
N PHE A 124 21.16 4.52 6.20
CA PHE A 124 20.01 5.05 6.94
C PHE A 124 20.32 6.30 7.76
N SER A 125 21.53 6.84 7.65
CA SER A 125 21.95 8.03 8.39
C SER A 125 21.60 9.27 7.55
N ASN A 126 20.74 10.14 8.09
CA ASN A 126 20.45 11.45 7.53
C ASN A 126 21.55 12.46 7.84
#